data_AF-A0A1F3Q5S1-F1
#
_entry.id   AF-A0A1F3Q5S1-F1
#
_cell.length_a   1.000
_cell.length_b   1.000
_cell.length_c   1.000
_cell.angle_alpha   90.00
_cell.angle_beta   90.00
_cell.angle_gamma   90.00
#
_symmetry.space_group_name_H-M   'P 1'
#
loop_
_entity.id
_entity.type
_entity.pdbx_description
1 polymer ?
#
loop_
_entity_poly.entity_id
_entity_poly.type
_entity_poly.pdbx_seq_one_letter_code
_entity_poly.pdbx_strand_id
1 'polypeptide(L)'
;AENGVIGFDGNLDIRPPYQREFIYKPNQRDAVINTITKNFPLNVMYWAVREDGTFEVIDGQQRTISICQFVDGEFAYKNRYFHNLKEDEKEQILNYKLMVYVCSGSESEKLEWFETINIAGEKLTAQELRNAVYTGAWVSDAKRYFSKTGCVAFNIGSDYLNGSPIRQEYLETAIGWINNDDSNDGIKLYMAKHQHDPNATALWMYFQSVITWVDATFTNKRKKFMKGIEWGFLYNKYKDVVYDTKAIEEETAKLIADDDVEKKSGIYAYILTRD
;
A
#
# COMPACT_ATOMS: atom_id res chain seq x y z
N ALA A 1 4.06 15.39 1.61
CA ALA A 1 4.53 15.67 0.24
C ALA A 1 4.80 14.35 -0.50
N GLU A 2 4.60 14.28 -1.82
CA GLU A 2 4.83 13.05 -2.60
C GLU A 2 6.31 12.65 -2.70
N ASN A 3 7.23 13.58 -2.42
CA ASN A 3 8.68 13.43 -2.59
C ASN A 3 9.40 12.84 -1.37
N GLY A 4 8.70 12.03 -0.56
CA GLY A 4 9.23 11.50 0.70
C GLY A 4 9.05 12.43 1.90
N VAL A 5 9.71 12.11 3.02
CA VAL A 5 9.73 12.91 4.25
C VAL A 5 11.16 12.97 4.75
N ILE A 6 11.72 14.17 4.89
CA ILE A 6 13.08 14.39 5.41
C ILE A 6 13.03 15.04 6.79
N GLY A 7 14.04 14.78 7.62
CA GLY A 7 14.22 15.39 8.93
C GLY A 7 15.68 15.45 9.33
N PHE A 8 15.94 15.76 10.60
CA PHE A 8 17.28 15.88 11.17
C PHE A 8 18.20 16.79 10.34
N ASP A 9 17.73 18.02 10.10
CA ASP A 9 18.42 19.03 9.29
C ASP A 9 18.76 18.57 7.87
N GLY A 10 17.92 17.70 7.30
CA GLY A 10 18.09 17.12 5.97
C GLY A 10 18.96 15.86 5.94
N ASN A 11 19.52 15.43 7.07
CA ASN A 11 20.39 14.25 7.14
C ASN A 11 19.65 12.93 7.35
N LEU A 12 18.32 12.94 7.53
CA LEU A 12 17.51 11.74 7.71
C LEU A 12 16.37 11.69 6.69
N ASP A 13 16.40 10.70 5.81
CA ASP A 13 15.24 10.30 5.01
C ASP A 13 14.31 9.43 5.87
N ILE A 14 13.25 10.04 6.38
CA ILE A 14 12.26 9.40 7.26
C ILE A 14 11.34 8.49 6.46
N ARG A 15 11.06 8.83 5.20
CA ARG A 15 10.19 8.04 4.31
C ARG A 15 10.66 8.20 2.86
N PRO A 16 11.52 7.30 2.38
CA PRO A 16 11.85 7.21 0.97
C PRO A 16 10.62 6.98 0.09
N PRO A 17 10.66 7.36 -1.21
CA PRO A 17 9.52 7.22 -2.13
C PRO A 17 8.96 5.81 -2.27
N TYR A 18 9.78 4.76 -2.09
CA TYR A 18 9.35 3.36 -2.18
C TYR A 18 8.66 2.85 -0.90
N GLN A 19 8.87 3.48 0.26
CA GLN A 19 8.20 3.09 1.50
C GLN A 19 6.72 3.54 1.53
N ARG A 20 5.89 2.82 2.29
CA ARG A 20 4.46 3.13 2.41
C ARG A 20 4.22 4.49 3.07
N GLU A 21 3.03 5.05 2.86
CA GLU A 21 2.64 6.28 3.52
C GLU A 21 2.39 6.09 5.03
N PHE A 22 2.02 7.16 5.72
CA PHE A 22 1.62 7.07 7.13
C PHE A 22 0.27 6.36 7.23
N ILE A 23 0.20 5.26 8.00
CA ILE A 23 -0.99 4.39 8.11
C ILE A 23 -1.52 4.27 9.55
N TYR A 24 -0.80 4.79 10.54
CA TYR A 24 -1.25 4.72 11.93
C TYR A 24 -2.61 5.40 12.10
N LYS A 25 -3.56 4.64 12.66
CA LYS A 25 -4.86 5.15 13.09
C LYS A 25 -4.70 6.05 14.32
N PRO A 26 -5.69 6.89 14.66
CA PRO A 26 -5.61 7.78 15.83
C PRO A 26 -5.13 7.08 17.12
N ASN A 27 -5.68 5.91 17.45
CA ASN A 27 -5.28 5.16 18.64
C ASN A 27 -3.79 4.74 18.63
N GLN A 28 -3.21 4.44 17.46
CA GLN A 28 -1.82 4.01 17.33
C GLN A 28 -0.86 5.19 17.50
N ARG A 29 -1.14 6.34 16.84
CA ARG A 29 -0.33 7.55 17.05
C ARG A 29 -0.46 8.09 18.47
N ASP A 30 -1.65 8.04 19.06
CA ASP A 30 -1.88 8.47 20.45
C ASP A 30 -1.12 7.58 21.44
N ALA A 31 -0.98 6.28 21.14
CA ALA A 31 -0.17 5.38 21.96
C ALA A 31 1.32 5.77 21.94
N VAL A 32 1.85 6.26 20.82
CA VAL A 32 3.23 6.79 20.74
C VAL A 32 3.39 7.99 21.67
N ILE A 33 2.46 8.96 21.59
CA ILE A 33 2.50 10.16 22.44
C ILE A 33 2.31 9.79 23.92
N ASN A 34 1.45 8.82 24.23
CA ASN A 34 1.28 8.30 25.59
C ASN A 34 2.58 7.68 26.13
N THR A 35 3.33 6.92 25.33
CA THR A 35 4.62 6.34 25.74
C THR A 35 5.63 7.43 26.09
N ILE A 36 5.75 8.46 25.24
CA ILE A 36 6.69 9.57 25.44
C ILE A 36 6.31 10.41 26.67
N THR A 37 5.03 10.75 26.80
CA THR A 37 4.52 11.52 27.95
C THR A 37 4.61 10.77 29.27
N LYS A 38 4.74 9.44 29.25
CA LYS A 38 5.01 8.62 30.45
C LYS A 38 6.49 8.27 30.64
N ASN A 39 7.37 8.74 29.76
CA ASN A 39 8.77 8.36 29.72
C ASN A 39 8.99 6.82 29.69
N PHE A 40 8.07 6.11 29.04
CA PHE A 40 8.19 4.66 28.81
C PHE A 40 9.13 4.39 27.63
N PRO A 41 9.75 3.19 27.57
CA PRO A 41 10.60 2.83 26.44
C PRO A 41 9.75 2.69 25.18
N LEU A 42 9.99 3.59 24.21
CA LEU A 42 9.56 3.39 22.84
C LEU A 42 10.48 2.35 22.21
N ASN A 43 9.93 1.50 21.34
CA ASN A 43 10.75 0.51 20.63
C ASN A 43 11.94 1.18 19.94
N VAL A 44 13.00 0.42 19.67
CA VAL A 44 14.18 0.91 18.96
C VAL A 44 13.79 1.40 17.57
N MET A 45 14.42 2.48 17.10
CA MET A 45 14.38 2.93 15.70
C MET A 45 15.62 2.40 14.99
N TYR A 46 15.48 1.98 13.74
CA TYR A 46 16.60 1.45 12.97
C TYR A 46 16.87 2.35 11.77
N TRP A 47 18.08 2.87 11.68
CA TRP A 47 18.50 3.78 10.60
C TRP A 47 19.63 3.13 9.80
N ALA A 48 19.55 3.12 8.47
CA ALA A 48 20.66 2.76 7.60
C ALA A 48 21.54 3.98 7.29
N VAL A 49 22.85 3.78 7.28
CA VAL A 49 23.80 4.76 6.71
C VAL A 49 23.71 4.70 5.19
N ARG A 50 23.60 5.84 4.52
CA ARG A 50 23.63 5.99 3.05
C ARG A 50 25.05 6.26 2.57
N GLU A 51 25.29 6.11 1.26
CA GLU A 51 26.63 6.30 0.67
C GLU A 51 27.16 7.73 0.84
N ASP A 52 26.26 8.71 0.88
CA ASP A 52 26.58 10.13 1.11
C ASP A 52 26.79 10.49 2.60
N GLY A 53 26.76 9.50 3.49
CA GLY A 53 26.91 9.68 4.93
C GLY A 53 25.65 10.14 5.66
N THR A 54 24.53 10.33 4.94
CA THR A 54 23.21 10.59 5.54
C THR A 54 22.56 9.30 6.03
N PHE A 55 21.35 9.40 6.58
CA PHE A 55 20.61 8.27 7.14
C PHE A 55 19.28 8.05 6.44
N GLU A 56 18.82 6.80 6.46
CA GLU A 56 17.47 6.39 6.06
C GLU A 56 16.79 5.60 7.17
N VAL A 57 15.52 5.86 7.45
CA VAL A 57 14.74 5.05 8.39
C VAL A 57 14.37 3.69 7.76
N ILE A 58 14.87 2.60 8.33
CA ILE A 58 14.51 1.22 7.99
C ILE A 58 13.29 0.77 8.80
N ASP A 59 13.27 1.12 10.09
CA ASP A 59 12.13 0.88 10.98
C ASP A 59 11.95 2.05 11.96
N GLY A 60 10.70 2.34 12.30
CA GLY A 60 10.34 3.46 13.15
C GLY A 60 9.62 4.60 12.46
N GLN A 61 9.46 4.56 11.13
CA GLN A 61 8.83 5.60 10.32
C GLN A 61 7.51 6.13 10.96
N GLN A 62 6.58 5.24 11.27
CA GLN A 62 5.26 5.62 11.79
C GLN A 62 5.34 6.27 13.18
N ARG A 63 6.32 5.86 13.99
CA ARG A 63 6.55 6.45 15.32
C ARG A 63 7.18 7.83 15.19
N THR A 64 8.22 7.96 14.37
CA THR A 64 8.88 9.25 14.09
C THR A 64 7.87 10.27 13.57
N ILE A 65 7.07 9.91 12.56
CA ILE A 65 6.05 10.80 12.01
C ILE A 65 4.99 11.17 13.05
N SER A 66 4.52 10.22 13.87
CA SER A 66 3.54 10.52 14.93
C SER A 66 4.04 11.58 15.91
N ILE A 67 5.32 11.54 16.27
CA ILE A 67 5.96 12.50 17.17
C ILE A 67 6.00 13.87 16.50
N CYS A 68 6.52 13.93 15.27
CA CYS A 68 6.63 15.17 14.51
C CYS A 68 5.26 15.83 14.32
N GLN A 69 4.24 15.07 13.89
CA GLN A 69 2.88 15.57 13.70
C GLN A 69 2.24 16.11 14.98
N PHE A 70 2.52 15.49 16.14
CA PHE A 70 2.01 16.01 17.41
C PHE A 70 2.67 17.33 17.78
N VAL A 71 4.01 17.41 17.67
CA VAL A 71 4.79 18.61 17.97
C VAL A 71 4.41 19.77 17.06
N ASP A 72 4.14 19.49 15.78
CA ASP A 72 3.66 20.47 14.79
C ASP A 72 2.19 20.88 15.01
N GLY A 73 1.46 20.19 15.91
CA GLY A 73 0.08 20.50 16.24
C GLY A 73 -0.95 19.96 15.25
N GLU A 74 -0.60 18.96 14.42
CA GLU A 74 -1.53 18.36 13.46
C GLU A 74 -2.68 17.56 14.11
N PHE A 75 -2.50 17.13 15.37
CA PHE A 75 -3.56 16.46 16.13
C PHE A 75 -3.48 16.70 17.63
N ALA A 76 -4.60 16.52 18.30
CA ALA A 76 -4.71 16.60 19.76
C ALA A 76 -4.55 15.21 20.41
N TYR A 77 -3.86 15.16 21.54
CA TYR A 77 -3.78 14.00 22.43
C TYR A 77 -4.42 14.36 23.76
N LYS A 78 -5.41 13.57 24.22
CA LYS A 78 -6.23 13.89 25.40
C LYS A 78 -6.81 15.31 25.35
N ASN A 79 -7.35 15.70 24.19
CA ASN A 79 -7.94 17.02 23.92
C ASN A 79 -6.97 18.21 24.08
N ARG A 80 -5.65 17.98 24.02
CA ARG A 80 -4.63 19.04 24.05
C ARG A 80 -3.71 18.91 22.85
N TYR A 81 -3.48 20.00 22.14
CA TYR A 81 -2.40 20.10 21.16
C TYR A 81 -1.08 20.40 21.87
N PHE A 82 0.05 20.20 21.18
CA PHE A 82 1.36 20.50 21.73
C PHE A 82 1.48 21.97 22.19
N HIS A 83 0.93 22.92 21.43
CA HIS A 83 0.93 24.33 21.80
C HIS A 83 0.07 24.66 23.04
N ASN A 84 -0.84 23.78 23.46
CA ASN A 84 -1.63 23.93 24.69
C ASN A 84 -0.97 23.33 25.93
N LEU A 85 0.14 22.59 25.78
CA LEU A 85 0.84 21.98 26.89
C LEU A 85 1.56 23.05 27.73
N LYS A 86 1.77 22.73 29.01
CA LYS A 86 2.66 23.54 29.87
C LYS A 86 4.11 23.37 29.43
N GLU A 87 4.97 24.32 29.78
CA GLU A 87 6.37 24.30 29.34
C GLU A 87 7.13 23.06 29.85
N ASP A 88 6.85 22.58 31.06
CA ASP A 88 7.44 21.35 31.61
C ASP A 88 7.02 20.11 30.80
N GLU A 89 5.75 20.04 30.38
CA GLU A 89 5.24 18.96 29.52
C GLU A 89 5.87 19.00 28.12
N LYS A 90 6.07 20.21 27.55
CA LYS A 90 6.74 20.38 26.26
C LYS A 90 8.21 19.96 26.34
N GLU A 91 8.93 20.45 27.34
CA GLU A 91 10.34 20.10 27.57
C GLU A 91 10.52 18.60 27.75
N GLN A 92 9.61 17.93 28.49
CA GLN A 92 9.67 16.48 28.65
C GLN A 92 9.60 15.76 27.29
N ILE A 93 8.70 16.17 26.40
CA ILE A 93 8.53 15.56 25.07
C ILE A 93 9.75 15.84 24.19
N LEU A 94 10.22 17.10 24.17
CA LEU A 94 11.36 17.51 23.34
C LEU A 94 12.69 16.88 23.80
N ASN A 95 12.84 16.64 25.11
CA ASN A 95 14.03 15.99 25.68
C ASN A 95 13.95 14.45 25.73
N TYR A 96 12.85 13.86 25.25
CA TYR A 96 12.71 12.40 25.21
C TYR A 96 13.78 11.78 24.32
N LYS A 97 14.57 10.85 24.88
CA LYS A 97 15.66 10.18 24.16
C LYS A 97 15.14 9.03 23.34
N LEU A 98 15.21 9.16 22.01
CA LEU A 98 14.95 8.06 21.09
C LEU A 98 16.13 7.08 21.06
N MET A 99 15.84 5.79 21.23
CA MET A 99 16.82 4.73 21.05
C MET A 99 16.96 4.45 19.55
N VAL A 100 18.07 4.84 18.96
CA VAL A 100 18.37 4.65 17.53
C VAL A 100 19.52 3.66 17.38
N TYR A 101 19.30 2.60 16.63
CA TYR A 101 20.34 1.68 16.19
C TYR A 101 20.72 2.03 14.75
N VAL A 102 21.99 2.32 14.53
CA VAL A 102 22.53 2.67 13.21
C VAL A 102 23.14 1.44 12.55
N CYS A 103 22.57 1.09 11.42
CA CYS A 103 22.90 -0.02 10.55
C CYS A 103 23.86 0.45 9.45
N SER A 104 25.07 -0.08 9.41
CA SER A 104 26.06 0.18 8.34
C SER A 104 26.47 -1.11 7.67
N GLY A 105 26.45 -1.17 6.35
CA GLY A 105 26.79 -2.35 5.57
C GLY A 105 26.56 -2.14 4.08
N SER A 106 26.72 -3.21 3.31
CA SER A 106 26.31 -3.30 1.90
C SER A 106 24.80 -3.10 1.74
N GLU A 107 24.33 -2.79 0.54
CA GLU A 107 22.89 -2.72 0.25
C GLU A 107 22.18 -4.04 0.53
N SER A 108 22.83 -5.18 0.25
CA SER A 108 22.31 -6.52 0.57
C SER A 108 22.10 -6.72 2.06
N GLU A 109 23.04 -6.32 2.91
CA GLU A 109 22.91 -6.45 4.37
C GLU A 109 21.80 -5.53 4.91
N LYS A 110 21.69 -4.31 4.38
CA LYS A 110 20.60 -3.39 4.75
C LYS A 110 19.23 -3.96 4.38
N LEU A 111 19.13 -4.61 3.23
CA LEU A 111 17.91 -5.27 2.79
C LEU A 111 17.53 -6.45 3.72
N GLU A 112 18.49 -7.31 4.06
CA GLU A 112 18.27 -8.41 5.01
C GLU A 112 17.83 -7.90 6.39
N TRP A 113 18.44 -6.80 6.85
CA TRP A 113 18.01 -6.11 8.07
C TRP A 113 16.58 -5.57 7.95
N PHE A 114 16.21 -4.97 6.82
CA PHE A 114 14.84 -4.48 6.58
C PHE A 114 13.81 -5.61 6.68
N GLU A 115 14.08 -6.77 6.08
CA GLU A 115 13.20 -7.95 6.18
C GLU A 115 13.15 -8.50 7.61
N THR A 116 14.30 -8.55 8.31
CA THR A 116 14.40 -9.13 9.65
C THR A 116 13.84 -8.22 10.74
N ILE A 117 13.99 -6.90 10.63
CA ILE A 117 13.61 -5.93 11.66
C ILE A 117 12.10 -5.65 11.66
N ASN A 118 11.40 -5.92 10.55
CA ASN A 118 9.96 -5.77 10.38
C ASN A 118 9.10 -6.73 11.23
N ILE A 119 9.47 -6.91 12.50
CA ILE A 119 8.83 -7.76 13.51
C ILE A 119 7.98 -6.91 14.46
N ALA A 120 8.36 -5.66 14.73
CA ALA A 120 7.70 -4.80 15.72
C ALA A 120 6.74 -3.79 15.10
N GLY A 121 5.52 -3.69 15.64
CA GLY A 121 4.50 -2.74 15.16
C GLY A 121 3.63 -3.28 14.01
N GLU A 122 3.17 -2.38 13.15
CA GLU A 122 2.41 -2.76 11.94
C GLU A 122 3.35 -3.36 10.91
N LYS A 123 3.30 -4.69 10.74
CA LYS A 123 4.16 -5.39 9.76
C LYS A 123 3.94 -4.84 8.34
N LEU A 124 5.03 -4.74 7.58
CA LEU A 124 4.94 -4.49 6.14
C LEU A 124 4.26 -5.67 5.43
N THR A 125 3.46 -5.36 4.41
CA THR A 125 2.90 -6.36 3.50
C THR A 125 3.97 -6.94 2.59
N ALA A 126 3.70 -8.08 1.95
CA ALA A 126 4.62 -8.68 0.99
C ALA A 126 5.00 -7.69 -0.13
N GLN A 127 4.01 -6.98 -0.68
CA GLN A 127 4.27 -5.97 -1.70
C GLN A 127 5.08 -4.77 -1.18
N GLU A 128 4.87 -4.34 0.07
CA GLU A 128 5.67 -3.28 0.69
C GLU A 128 7.14 -3.68 0.82
N LEU A 129 7.43 -4.95 1.14
CA LEU A 129 8.79 -5.50 1.15
C LEU A 129 9.37 -5.55 -0.27
N ARG A 130 8.62 -6.09 -1.26
CA ARG A 130 9.07 -6.17 -2.66
C ARG A 130 9.43 -4.80 -3.24
N ASN A 131 8.71 -3.74 -2.88
CA ASN A 131 9.02 -2.38 -3.34
C ASN A 131 10.36 -1.86 -2.82
N ALA A 132 10.80 -2.28 -1.64
CA ALA A 132 12.12 -1.93 -1.11
C ALA A 132 13.22 -2.70 -1.86
N VAL A 133 12.99 -3.98 -2.18
CA VAL A 133 13.91 -4.82 -2.96
C VAL A 133 14.09 -4.30 -4.39
N TYR A 134 12.98 -4.01 -5.08
CA TYR A 134 12.99 -3.60 -6.48
C TYR A 134 12.80 -2.09 -6.64
N THR A 135 13.37 -1.31 -5.72
CA THR A 135 13.30 0.15 -5.79
C THR A 135 13.85 0.69 -7.11
N GLY A 136 13.19 1.72 -7.65
CA GLY A 136 13.51 2.26 -8.97
C GLY A 136 12.44 3.21 -9.52
N ALA A 137 12.67 3.73 -10.73
CA ALA A 137 11.76 4.64 -11.41
C ALA A 137 10.38 3.99 -11.63
N TRP A 138 10.36 2.71 -12.02
CA TRP A 138 9.13 1.96 -12.24
C TRP A 138 8.27 1.85 -10.97
N VAL A 139 8.83 1.44 -9.82
CA VAL A 139 8.07 1.32 -8.55
C VAL A 139 7.54 2.67 -8.11
N SER A 140 8.36 3.72 -8.24
CA SER A 140 7.98 5.08 -7.86
C SER A 140 6.77 5.57 -8.67
N ASP A 141 6.77 5.33 -9.97
CA ASP A 141 5.66 5.69 -10.86
C ASP A 141 4.43 4.78 -10.66
N ALA A 142 4.62 3.47 -10.47
CA ALA A 142 3.54 2.53 -10.17
C ALA A 142 2.77 2.93 -8.91
N LYS A 143 3.48 3.28 -7.84
CA LYS A 143 2.87 3.71 -6.57
C LYS A 143 2.00 4.96 -6.70
N ARG A 144 2.29 5.86 -7.64
CA ARG A 144 1.43 7.02 -7.93
C ARG A 144 0.02 6.58 -8.33
N TYR A 145 -0.10 5.51 -9.10
CA TYR A 145 -1.38 4.98 -9.58
C TYR A 145 -2.11 4.15 -8.52
N PHE A 146 -1.36 3.34 -7.75
CA PHE A 146 -1.95 2.22 -7.01
C PHE A 146 -1.86 2.32 -5.48
N SER A 147 -0.94 3.11 -4.92
CA SER A 147 -0.49 2.87 -3.53
C SER A 147 -0.83 3.98 -2.52
N LYS A 148 -1.78 4.86 -2.83
CA LYS A 148 -2.20 5.97 -1.96
C LYS A 148 -3.70 5.94 -1.70
N THR A 149 -4.12 6.50 -0.56
CA THR A 149 -5.54 6.71 -0.28
C THR A 149 -6.18 7.55 -1.38
N GLY A 150 -7.26 7.04 -1.99
CA GLY A 150 -7.96 7.76 -3.06
C GLY A 150 -7.17 7.87 -4.38
N CYS A 151 -6.16 7.03 -4.59
CA CYS A 151 -5.42 6.97 -5.84
C CYS A 151 -6.33 6.67 -7.04
N VAL A 152 -5.85 6.94 -8.25
CA VAL A 152 -6.65 6.76 -9.47
C VAL A 152 -7.08 5.31 -9.69
N ALA A 153 -6.25 4.33 -9.32
CA ALA A 153 -6.64 2.92 -9.40
C ALA A 153 -7.78 2.58 -8.42
N PHE A 154 -7.78 3.17 -7.22
CA PHE A 154 -8.88 3.01 -6.26
C PHE A 154 -10.18 3.60 -6.80
N ASN A 155 -10.13 4.81 -7.37
CA ASN A 155 -11.32 5.50 -7.84
C ASN A 155 -12.07 4.73 -8.95
N ILE A 156 -11.35 4.00 -9.80
CA ILE A 156 -11.97 3.18 -10.87
C ILE A 156 -12.18 1.73 -10.43
N GLY A 157 -11.36 1.21 -9.51
CA GLY A 157 -11.32 -0.21 -9.14
C GLY A 157 -12.06 -0.57 -7.85
N SER A 158 -12.46 0.38 -7.00
CA SER A 158 -12.98 0.10 -5.64
C SER A 158 -14.23 -0.76 -5.56
N ASP A 159 -14.99 -0.81 -6.66
CA ASP A 159 -16.19 -1.62 -6.80
C ASP A 159 -15.89 -3.06 -7.25
N TYR A 160 -14.66 -3.33 -7.69
CA TYR A 160 -14.21 -4.59 -8.30
C TYR A 160 -13.14 -5.29 -7.48
N LEU A 161 -12.20 -4.54 -6.92
CA LEU A 161 -11.09 -5.07 -6.15
C LEU A 161 -11.39 -5.02 -4.65
N ASN A 162 -10.89 -6.03 -3.94
CA ASN A 162 -10.70 -5.98 -2.50
C ASN A 162 -9.38 -5.29 -2.15
N GLY A 163 -9.22 -5.01 -0.87
CA GLY A 163 -7.97 -4.54 -0.31
C GLY A 163 -7.83 -3.03 -0.22
N SER A 164 -6.65 -2.62 0.24
CA SER A 164 -6.30 -1.29 0.66
C SER A 164 -5.15 -0.75 -0.21
N PRO A 165 -5.38 0.31 -0.99
CA PRO A 165 -4.34 0.96 -1.79
C PRO A 165 -3.13 1.39 -0.95
N ILE A 166 -3.37 1.98 0.22
CA ILE A 166 -2.28 2.46 1.09
C ILE A 166 -1.45 1.31 1.69
N ARG A 167 -1.98 0.08 1.68
CA ARG A 167 -1.26 -1.17 2.03
C ARG A 167 -0.67 -1.90 0.81
N GLN A 168 -0.77 -1.26 -0.35
CA GLN A 168 -0.22 -1.69 -1.63
C GLN A 168 -0.86 -2.95 -2.23
N GLU A 169 -2.02 -3.35 -1.73
CA GLU A 169 -2.74 -4.55 -2.18
C GLU A 169 -3.28 -4.37 -3.62
N TYR A 170 -3.60 -3.15 -4.02
CA TYR A 170 -4.00 -2.83 -5.40
C TYR A 170 -2.84 -2.99 -6.38
N LEU A 171 -1.65 -2.53 -6.00
CA LEU A 171 -0.45 -2.69 -6.80
C LEU A 171 -0.10 -4.17 -6.94
N GLU A 172 -0.15 -4.92 -5.84
CA GLU A 172 0.08 -6.36 -5.81
C GLU A 172 -0.86 -7.10 -6.78
N THR A 173 -2.17 -6.82 -6.66
CA THR A 173 -3.20 -7.42 -7.52
C THR A 173 -2.96 -7.11 -9.00
N ALA A 174 -2.69 -5.83 -9.32
CA ALA A 174 -2.45 -5.41 -10.70
C ALA A 174 -1.22 -6.10 -11.32
N ILE A 175 -0.14 -6.28 -10.53
CA ILE A 175 1.06 -6.99 -10.99
C ILE A 175 0.75 -8.47 -11.22
N GLY A 176 0.10 -9.14 -10.28
CA GLY A 176 -0.28 -10.55 -10.43
C GLY A 176 -1.14 -10.78 -11.67
N TRP A 177 -2.10 -9.89 -11.91
CA TRP A 177 -2.96 -9.91 -13.08
C TRP A 177 -2.18 -9.74 -14.40
N ILE A 178 -1.35 -8.72 -14.56
CA ILE A 178 -0.63 -8.49 -15.84
C ILE A 178 0.42 -9.57 -16.10
N ASN A 179 1.04 -10.08 -15.03
CA ASN A 179 2.01 -11.16 -15.10
C ASN A 179 1.34 -12.52 -15.37
N ASN A 180 0.02 -12.59 -15.21
CA ASN A 180 -0.76 -13.82 -15.26
C ASN A 180 -0.26 -14.90 -14.27
N ASP A 181 0.24 -14.44 -13.12
CA ASP A 181 0.76 -15.24 -12.00
C ASP A 181 0.88 -14.31 -10.78
N ASP A 182 0.01 -14.51 -9.80
CA ASP A 182 -0.08 -13.79 -8.53
C ASP A 182 0.74 -14.45 -7.41
N SER A 183 1.49 -15.51 -7.72
CA SER A 183 2.43 -16.08 -6.77
C SER A 183 3.49 -15.05 -6.38
N ASN A 184 4.04 -15.21 -5.18
CA ASN A 184 5.08 -14.32 -4.69
C ASN A 184 6.29 -14.27 -5.63
N ASP A 185 6.65 -15.39 -6.25
CA ASP A 185 7.78 -15.47 -7.18
C ASP A 185 7.42 -14.85 -8.53
N GLY A 186 6.20 -15.05 -9.03
CA GLY A 186 5.71 -14.38 -10.23
C GLY A 186 5.78 -12.86 -10.11
N ILE A 187 5.28 -12.31 -9.01
CA ILE A 187 5.31 -10.86 -8.76
C ILE A 187 6.75 -10.34 -8.65
N LYS A 188 7.62 -11.06 -7.94
CA LYS A 188 9.05 -10.73 -7.85
C LYS A 188 9.72 -10.69 -9.22
N LEU A 189 9.47 -11.71 -10.06
CA LEU A 189 10.04 -11.78 -11.42
C LEU A 189 9.56 -10.62 -12.28
N TYR A 190 8.28 -10.26 -12.20
CA TYR A 190 7.74 -9.11 -12.93
C TYR A 190 8.43 -7.81 -12.48
N MET A 191 8.49 -7.56 -11.17
CA MET A 191 9.14 -6.36 -10.63
C MET A 191 10.63 -6.29 -10.97
N ALA A 192 11.36 -7.41 -10.87
CA ALA A 192 12.77 -7.49 -11.23
C ALA A 192 13.01 -7.15 -12.71
N LYS A 193 12.16 -7.66 -13.61
CA LYS A 193 12.26 -7.39 -15.05
C LYS A 193 12.02 -5.91 -15.38
N HIS A 194 11.13 -5.26 -14.65
CA HIS A 194 10.68 -3.89 -14.92
C HIS A 194 11.32 -2.81 -14.03
N GLN A 195 12.19 -3.18 -13.08
CA GLN A 195 12.75 -2.27 -12.06
C GLN A 195 13.33 -0.97 -12.64
N HIS A 196 14.02 -1.07 -13.78
CA HIS A 196 14.70 0.04 -14.44
C HIS A 196 13.90 0.68 -15.57
N ASP A 197 12.65 0.25 -15.78
CA ASP A 197 11.76 0.92 -16.72
C ASP A 197 11.51 2.36 -16.25
N PRO A 198 11.44 3.33 -17.17
CA PRO A 198 11.33 4.74 -16.81
C PRO A 198 9.97 5.09 -16.17
N ASN A 199 8.94 4.25 -16.35
CA ASN A 199 7.59 4.46 -15.82
C ASN A 199 6.78 3.16 -15.81
N ALA A 200 5.63 3.16 -15.13
CA ALA A 200 4.72 2.02 -15.02
C ALA A 200 3.49 2.12 -15.92
N THR A 201 3.59 2.87 -17.04
CA THR A 201 2.46 3.13 -17.95
C THR A 201 1.84 1.83 -18.49
N ALA A 202 2.66 0.82 -18.80
CA ALA A 202 2.16 -0.47 -19.29
C ALA A 202 1.26 -1.17 -18.26
N LEU A 203 1.67 -1.19 -16.98
CA LEU A 203 0.87 -1.74 -15.88
C LEU A 203 -0.43 -0.94 -15.71
N TRP A 204 -0.34 0.39 -15.77
CA TRP A 204 -1.49 1.26 -15.62
C TRP A 204 -2.52 1.08 -16.76
N MET A 205 -2.07 1.10 -18.02
CA MET A 205 -2.94 0.90 -19.19
C MET A 205 -3.60 -0.48 -19.17
N TYR A 206 -2.85 -1.51 -18.78
CA TYR A 206 -3.41 -2.85 -18.58
C TYR A 206 -4.54 -2.83 -17.55
N PHE A 207 -4.30 -2.27 -16.36
CA PHE A 207 -5.32 -2.20 -15.31
C PHE A 207 -6.57 -1.45 -15.77
N GLN A 208 -6.40 -0.31 -16.44
CA GLN A 208 -7.53 0.44 -17.03
C GLN A 208 -8.31 -0.41 -18.04
N SER A 209 -7.62 -1.20 -18.86
CA SER A 209 -8.25 -2.06 -19.86
C SER A 209 -9.06 -3.18 -19.20
N VAL A 210 -8.57 -3.78 -18.11
CA VAL A 210 -9.32 -4.74 -17.29
C VAL A 210 -10.62 -4.11 -16.79
N ILE A 211 -10.54 -2.95 -16.12
CA ILE A 211 -11.73 -2.29 -15.55
C ILE A 211 -12.73 -1.90 -16.66
N THR A 212 -12.23 -1.32 -17.75
CA THR A 212 -13.06 -0.92 -18.89
C THR A 212 -13.76 -2.12 -19.54
N TRP A 213 -13.06 -3.24 -19.67
CA TRP A 213 -13.65 -4.47 -20.21
C TRP A 213 -14.72 -5.04 -19.29
N VAL A 214 -14.52 -5.02 -17.97
CA VAL A 214 -15.55 -5.45 -17.00
C VAL A 214 -16.80 -4.57 -17.13
N ASP A 215 -16.64 -3.24 -17.15
CA ASP A 215 -17.74 -2.29 -17.31
C ASP A 215 -18.48 -2.47 -18.65
N ALA A 216 -17.75 -2.76 -19.73
CA ALA A 216 -18.34 -2.96 -21.05
C ALA A 216 -19.06 -4.31 -21.19
N THR A 217 -18.56 -5.36 -20.53
CA THR A 217 -19.11 -6.72 -20.60
C THR A 217 -20.33 -6.87 -19.68
N PHE A 218 -20.26 -6.34 -18.45
CA PHE A 218 -21.29 -6.43 -17.43
C PHE A 218 -21.94 -5.06 -17.21
N THR A 219 -22.83 -4.70 -18.13
CA THR A 219 -23.39 -3.34 -18.26
C THR A 219 -24.18 -2.84 -17.05
N ASN A 220 -24.68 -3.73 -16.20
CA ASN A 220 -25.37 -3.37 -14.96
C ASN A 220 -24.51 -3.66 -13.73
N LYS A 221 -24.00 -2.59 -13.13
CA LYS A 221 -23.04 -2.65 -12.04
C LYS A 221 -23.66 -3.06 -10.72
N ARG A 222 -23.45 -4.32 -10.33
CA ARG A 222 -23.92 -4.86 -9.04
C ARG A 222 -22.75 -5.04 -8.07
N LYS A 223 -22.27 -3.92 -7.54
CA LYS A 223 -21.05 -3.80 -6.69
C LYS A 223 -20.92 -4.89 -5.63
N LYS A 224 -22.02 -5.27 -4.97
CA LYS A 224 -22.06 -6.30 -3.91
C LYS A 224 -21.51 -7.66 -4.37
N PHE A 225 -21.71 -8.01 -5.64
CA PHE A 225 -21.36 -9.32 -6.18
C PHE A 225 -20.13 -9.31 -7.09
N MET A 226 -19.74 -8.13 -7.59
CA MET A 226 -18.59 -7.97 -8.49
C MET A 226 -17.26 -7.78 -7.76
N LYS A 227 -17.31 -7.48 -6.46
CA LYS A 227 -16.13 -7.18 -5.66
C LYS A 227 -15.38 -8.44 -5.25
N GLY A 228 -14.06 -8.46 -5.45
CA GLY A 228 -13.17 -9.56 -5.07
C GLY A 228 -13.09 -10.71 -6.07
N ILE A 229 -13.51 -10.48 -7.31
CA ILE A 229 -13.33 -11.43 -8.41
C ILE A 229 -11.98 -11.15 -9.06
N GLU A 230 -11.29 -12.21 -9.50
CA GLU A 230 -10.01 -12.12 -10.21
C GLU A 230 -10.18 -11.66 -11.66
N TRP A 231 -10.65 -10.41 -11.81
CA TRP A 231 -11.01 -9.83 -13.10
C TRP A 231 -9.86 -9.79 -14.10
N GLY A 232 -8.63 -9.59 -13.65
CA GLY A 232 -7.48 -9.57 -14.55
C GLY A 232 -7.22 -10.92 -15.22
N PHE A 233 -7.31 -12.04 -14.49
CA PHE A 233 -7.16 -13.36 -15.08
C PHE A 233 -8.30 -13.69 -16.05
N LEU A 234 -9.54 -13.29 -15.72
CA LEU A 234 -10.67 -13.42 -16.64
C LEU A 234 -10.46 -12.58 -17.90
N TYR A 235 -10.05 -11.32 -17.75
CA TYR A 235 -9.72 -10.43 -18.85
C TYR A 235 -8.66 -11.04 -19.77
N ASN A 236 -7.56 -11.55 -19.20
CA ASN A 236 -6.48 -12.16 -19.97
C ASN A 236 -6.95 -13.30 -20.88
N LYS A 237 -7.93 -14.08 -20.43
CA LYS A 237 -8.45 -15.24 -21.17
C LYS A 237 -9.59 -14.88 -22.13
N TYR A 238 -10.41 -13.88 -21.80
CA TYR A 238 -11.73 -13.69 -22.42
C TYR A 238 -11.94 -12.34 -23.11
N LYS A 239 -10.99 -11.40 -23.02
CA LYS A 239 -11.13 -10.05 -23.61
C LYS A 239 -11.41 -10.01 -25.12
N ASP A 240 -10.95 -11.04 -25.86
CA ASP A 240 -11.07 -11.10 -27.32
C ASP A 240 -12.37 -11.78 -27.78
N VAL A 241 -13.20 -12.26 -26.86
CA VAL A 241 -14.50 -12.86 -27.15
C VAL A 241 -15.55 -11.77 -27.35
N VAL A 242 -16.33 -11.87 -28.43
CA VAL A 242 -17.45 -10.96 -28.68
C VAL A 242 -18.68 -11.46 -27.92
N TYR A 243 -19.11 -10.69 -26.94
CA TYR A 243 -20.26 -11.01 -26.10
C TYR A 243 -21.52 -10.27 -26.53
N ASP A 244 -22.65 -10.97 -26.53
CA ASP A 244 -23.96 -10.32 -26.46
C ASP A 244 -24.19 -9.86 -25.02
N THR A 245 -23.90 -8.59 -24.76
CA THR A 245 -23.97 -8.00 -23.41
C THR A 245 -25.40 -7.94 -22.88
N LYS A 246 -26.40 -7.97 -23.75
CA LYS A 246 -27.81 -8.04 -23.34
C LYS A 246 -28.13 -9.45 -22.84
N ALA A 247 -27.70 -10.48 -23.57
CA ALA A 247 -27.86 -11.87 -23.14
C ALA A 247 -27.12 -12.15 -21.82
N ILE A 248 -25.90 -11.63 -21.65
CA ILE A 248 -25.14 -11.71 -20.39
C ILE A 248 -25.93 -11.09 -19.25
N GLU A 249 -26.52 -9.91 -19.43
CA GLU A 249 -27.24 -9.23 -18.38
C GLU A 249 -28.52 -9.98 -17.99
N GLU A 250 -29.27 -10.50 -18.96
CA GLU A 250 -30.46 -11.33 -18.73
C GLU A 250 -30.11 -12.61 -17.94
N GLU A 251 -29.05 -13.31 -18.34
CA GLU A 251 -28.55 -14.50 -17.64
C GLU A 251 -28.06 -14.16 -16.22
N THR A 252 -27.30 -13.09 -16.07
CA THR A 252 -26.80 -12.61 -14.76
C THR A 252 -27.96 -12.31 -13.81
N ALA A 253 -28.99 -11.58 -14.28
CA ALA A 253 -30.14 -11.23 -13.47
C ALA A 253 -30.91 -12.48 -13.01
N LYS A 254 -31.08 -13.46 -13.92
CA LYS A 254 -31.72 -14.73 -13.60
C LYS A 254 -30.96 -15.50 -12.52
N LEU A 255 -29.65 -15.67 -12.67
CA LEU A 255 -28.83 -16.40 -11.70
C LEU A 255 -28.75 -15.68 -10.34
N ILE A 256 -28.84 -14.34 -10.33
CA ILE A 256 -28.91 -13.58 -9.09
C ILE A 256 -30.25 -13.77 -8.38
N ALA A 257 -31.35 -13.86 -9.10
CA ALA A 257 -32.68 -14.10 -8.54
C ALA A 257 -32.92 -15.55 -8.10
N ASP A 258 -32.08 -16.49 -8.54
CA ASP A 258 -32.19 -17.91 -8.22
C ASP A 258 -31.70 -18.22 -6.79
N ASP A 259 -32.61 -18.60 -5.89
CA ASP A 259 -32.29 -18.88 -4.49
C ASP A 259 -31.36 -20.10 -4.32
N ASP A 260 -31.26 -20.99 -5.31
CA ASP A 260 -30.35 -22.15 -5.28
C ASP A 260 -28.88 -21.74 -5.53
N VAL A 261 -28.64 -20.54 -6.06
CA VAL A 261 -27.27 -20.03 -6.28
C VAL A 261 -26.73 -19.40 -4.99
N GLU A 262 -26.00 -20.19 -4.20
CA GLU A 262 -25.44 -19.75 -2.92
C GLU A 262 -24.34 -18.68 -3.07
N LYS A 263 -23.42 -18.84 -4.04
CA LYS A 263 -22.28 -17.93 -4.24
C LYS A 263 -22.50 -16.97 -5.40
N LYS A 264 -23.22 -15.88 -5.13
CA LYS A 264 -23.56 -14.85 -6.12
C LYS A 264 -22.35 -14.19 -6.82
N SER A 265 -21.18 -14.13 -6.17
CA SER A 265 -19.96 -13.62 -6.82
C SER A 265 -19.38 -14.58 -7.88
N GLY A 266 -19.67 -15.88 -7.78
CA GLY A 266 -19.24 -16.87 -8.76
C GLY A 266 -19.95 -16.75 -10.12
N ILE A 267 -21.10 -16.07 -10.16
CA ILE A 267 -21.93 -15.92 -11.37
C ILE A 267 -21.14 -15.31 -12.52
N TYR A 268 -20.35 -14.26 -12.26
CA TYR A 268 -19.62 -13.56 -13.32
C TYR A 268 -18.52 -14.42 -13.94
N ALA A 269 -17.81 -15.21 -13.11
CA ALA A 269 -16.84 -16.17 -13.61
C ALA A 269 -17.55 -17.24 -14.44
N TYR A 270 -18.63 -17.83 -13.90
CA TYR A 270 -19.43 -18.86 -14.58
C TYR A 270 -19.98 -18.42 -15.94
N ILE A 271 -20.47 -17.19 -16.08
CA ILE A 271 -20.98 -16.68 -17.36
C ILE A 271 -19.88 -16.71 -18.45
N LEU A 272 -18.63 -16.48 -18.07
CA LEU A 272 -17.49 -16.46 -18.99
C LEU A 272 -16.88 -17.85 -19.19
N THR A 273 -16.78 -18.65 -18.13
CA THR A 273 -16.08 -19.95 -18.12
C THR A 273 -16.97 -21.11 -18.49
N ARG A 274 -18.26 -21.04 -18.12
CA ARG A 274 -19.22 -22.15 -18.09
C ARG A 274 -18.82 -23.30 -17.14
N ASP A 275 -17.93 -22.99 -16.20
CA ASP A 275 -17.40 -23.85 -15.13
C ASP A 275 -17.81 -23.34 -13.75
#